data_AF-A0A8I0E5U5-F1
#
_entry.id   AF-A0A8I0E5U5-F1
#
_cell.length_a   1.000
_cell.length_b   1.000
_cell.length_c   1.000
_cell.angle_alpha   90.00
_cell.angle_beta   90.00
_cell.angle_gamma   90.00
#
_symmetry.space_group_name_H-M   'P 1'
#
loop_
_entity.id
_entity.type
_entity.pdbx_description
1 polymer ?
#
loop_
_entity_poly.entity_id
_entity_poly.type
_entity_poly.pdbx_seq_one_letter_code
_entity_poly.pdbx_strand_id
1 'polypeptide(L)' 'MDFHAHAILDMMEGNNYTDATLLEAITQKFGEDATFHTCSAEGMSPQAIIDFLKNKGKFLETTTGYTVNSANRCGHHH' A
#
# COMPACT_ATOMS: atom_id res chain seq x y z
N MET A 1 2.86 6.59 14.48
CA MET A 1 3.43 5.23 14.25
C MET A 1 3.90 5.15 12.81
N ASP A 2 5.07 4.57 12.59
CA ASP A 2 5.68 4.39 11.28
C ASP A 2 5.43 2.96 10.79
N PHE A 3 4.82 2.81 9.61
CA PHE A 3 4.48 1.52 9.03
C PHE A 3 5.13 1.32 7.69
N HIS A 4 5.79 0.18 7.52
CA HIS A 4 6.43 -0.13 6.26
C HIS A 4 5.36 -0.44 5.20
N ALA A 5 5.54 0.06 3.98
CA ALA A 5 4.59 -0.09 2.88
C ALA A 5 4.20 -1.55 2.57
N HIS A 6 5.04 -2.52 2.96
CA HIS A 6 4.74 -3.94 2.90
C HIS A 6 3.48 -4.35 3.68
N ALA A 7 3.10 -3.63 4.74
CA ALA A 7 1.90 -3.93 5.52
C ALA A 7 0.61 -3.70 4.70
N ILE A 8 0.61 -2.67 3.84
CA ILE A 8 -0.49 -2.40 2.91
C ILE A 8 -0.53 -3.50 1.83
N LEU A 9 0.64 -3.87 1.29
CA LEU A 9 0.75 -4.91 0.27
C LEU A 9 0.24 -6.26 0.78
N ASP A 10 0.55 -6.60 2.03
CA ASP A 10 0.09 -7.84 2.66
C ASP A 10 -1.43 -7.88 2.82
N MET A 11 -2.00 -6.77 3.26
CA MET A 11 -3.44 -6.61 3.38
C MET A 11 -4.16 -6.67 2.03
N MET A 12 -3.53 -6.16 0.97
CA MET A 12 -4.08 -6.19 -0.38
C MET A 12 -3.95 -7.55 -1.05
N GLU A 13 -3.14 -8.47 -0.51
CA GLU A 13 -2.97 -9.79 -1.09
C GLU A 13 -4.27 -10.60 -1.01
N GLY A 14 -4.66 -11.19 -2.15
CA GLY A 14 -5.89 -11.97 -2.26
C GLY A 14 -7.18 -11.14 -2.27
N ASN A 15 -7.08 -9.80 -2.26
CA ASN A 15 -8.22 -8.89 -2.27
C ASN A 15 -8.05 -7.79 -3.33
N ASN A 16 -9.17 -7.29 -3.83
CA ASN A 16 -9.27 -6.14 -4.72
C ASN A 16 -9.80 -4.93 -3.96
N TYR A 17 -9.13 -3.79 -4.12
CA TYR A 17 -9.50 -2.52 -3.50
C TYR A 17 -9.58 -1.41 -4.55
N THR A 18 -10.26 -0.33 -4.21
CA THR A 18 -10.26 0.93 -4.96
C THR A 18 -9.56 2.00 -4.12
N ASP A 19 -9.25 3.17 -4.70
CA ASP A 19 -8.54 4.23 -3.99
C ASP A 19 -9.30 4.65 -2.71
N ALA A 20 -10.63 4.67 -2.76
CA ALA A 20 -11.47 4.93 -1.59
C ALA A 20 -11.45 3.79 -0.56
N THR A 21 -11.73 2.55 -0.95
CA THR A 21 -11.84 1.44 0.01
C THR A 21 -10.49 1.06 0.60
N LEU A 22 -9.40 1.21 -0.15
CA LEU A 22 -8.06 1.01 0.35
C LEU A 22 -7.69 2.07 1.38
N LEU A 23 -7.98 3.34 1.08
CA LEU A 23 -7.69 4.43 2.00
C LEU A 23 -8.44 4.24 3.32
N GLU A 24 -9.74 3.96 3.27
CA GLU A 24 -10.56 3.66 4.44
C GLU A 24 -10.05 2.46 5.21
N ALA A 25 -9.70 1.38 4.51
CA ALA A 25 -9.25 0.17 5.17
C ALA A 25 -7.84 0.38 5.80
N ILE A 26 -6.98 1.21 5.21
CA ILE A 26 -5.71 1.62 5.81
C ILE A 26 -5.96 2.49 7.06
N THR A 27 -6.80 3.52 6.98
CA THR A 27 -7.09 4.37 8.13
C THR A 27 -7.79 3.61 9.25
N GLN A 28 -8.65 2.64 8.95
CA GLN A 28 -9.26 1.76 9.96
C GLN A 28 -8.25 0.80 10.59
N LYS A 29 -7.31 0.26 9.82
CA LYS A 29 -6.35 -0.76 10.29
C LYS A 29 -5.16 -0.15 11.04
N PHE A 30 -4.64 0.97 10.52
CA PHE A 30 -3.42 1.61 11.01
C PHE A 30 -3.69 2.90 11.79
N GLY A 31 -4.84 3.54 11.55
CA GLY A 31 -5.22 4.83 12.11
C GLY A 31 -5.14 5.96 11.07
N GLU A 32 -5.96 7.00 11.26
CA GLU A 32 -5.93 8.21 10.40
C GLU A 32 -4.58 8.97 10.48
N ASP A 33 -3.91 8.88 11.63
CA ASP A 33 -2.59 9.48 11.88
C ASP A 33 -1.42 8.55 11.50
N ALA A 34 -1.72 7.42 10.84
CA ALA A 34 -0.69 6.49 10.39
C ALA A 34 0.15 7.11 9.27
N THR A 35 1.47 7.04 9.42
CA THR A 35 2.42 7.42 8.38
C THR A 35 3.15 6.19 7.88
N PHE A 36 3.44 6.21 6.60
CA PHE A 36 4.06 5.11 5.90
C PHE A 36 5.41 5.51 5.37
N HIS A 37 6.31 4.55 5.40
CA HIS A 37 7.62 4.68 4.80
C HIS A 37 7.88 3.51 3.87
N THR A 38 8.77 3.76 2.92
CA THR A 38 9.32 2.81 1.96
C THR A 38 10.82 2.82 2.12
N CYS A 39 11.51 1.82 1.57
CA CYS A 39 12.98 1.78 1.57
C CYS A 39 13.66 3.02 0.94
N SER A 40 12.94 3.87 0.22
CA SER A 40 13.51 5.03 -0.48
C SER A 40 12.87 6.37 -0.11
N ALA A 41 11.77 6.38 0.63
CA ALA A 41 11.01 7.59 0.97
C ALA A 41 10.19 7.33 2.24
N GLU A 42 10.08 8.33 3.10
CA GLU A 42 9.50 8.25 4.44
C GLU A 42 8.46 9.36 4.67
N GLY A 43 7.60 9.20 5.70
CA GLY A 43 6.64 10.23 6.09
C GLY A 43 5.45 10.41 5.13
N MET A 44 5.04 9.35 4.42
CA MET A 44 3.92 9.41 3.49
C MET A 44 2.59 9.17 4.19
N SER A 45 1.59 10.01 3.91
CA SER A 45 0.21 9.76 4.32
C SER A 45 -0.37 8.53 3.62
N PRO A 46 -1.45 7.92 4.14
CA PRO A 46 -2.12 6.77 3.53
C PRO A 46 -2.39 6.94 2.03
N GLN A 47 -2.85 8.13 1.63
CA GLN A 47 -3.13 8.44 0.23
C GLN A 47 -1.85 8.58 -0.62
N ALA A 48 -0.80 9.19 -0.05
CA ALA A 48 0.48 9.38 -0.74
C ALA A 48 1.20 8.05 -0.98
N ILE A 49 1.17 7.13 0.00
CA ILE A 49 1.81 5.82 -0.17
C ILE A 49 1.08 4.95 -1.19
N ILE A 50 -0.26 5.05 -1.29
CA ILE A 50 -1.03 4.37 -2.34
C ILE A 50 -0.58 4.86 -3.72
N ASP A 51 -0.56 6.18 -3.94
CA ASP A 51 -0.15 6.73 -5.23
C ASP A 51 1.30 6.36 -5.58
N PHE A 52 2.20 6.41 -4.59
CA PHE A 52 3.60 6.01 -4.77
C PHE A 52 3.74 4.54 -5.20
N LEU A 53 3.02 3.63 -4.53
CA LEU A 53 3.03 2.20 -4.87
C LEU A 53 2.41 1.94 -6.25
N LYS A 54 1.33 2.65 -6.59
CA LYS A 54 0.67 2.61 -7.90
C LYS A 54 1.64 3.06 -9.00
N ASN A 55 2.31 4.18 -8.79
CA ASN A 55 3.30 4.74 -9.71
C ASN A 55 4.51 3.80 -9.91
N LYS A 56 4.94 3.13 -8.85
CA LYS A 56 6.00 2.09 -8.89
C LYS A 56 5.58 0.80 -9.60
N GLY A 57 4.33 0.65 -10.04
CA GLY A 57 3.81 -0.59 -10.64
C GLY A 57 3.65 -1.73 -9.63
N LYS A 58 3.50 -1.40 -8.33
CA LYS A 58 3.21 -2.38 -7.26
C LYS A 58 1.74 -2.79 -7.23
N PHE A 59 0.87 -2.09 -7.95
CA PHE A 59 -0.54 -2.44 -8.09
C PHE A 59 -0.86 -2.91 -9.51
N LEU A 60 -1.73 -3.89 -9.61
CA LEU A 60 -2.28 -4.41 -10.86
C LEU A 60 -3.73 -3.95 -10.95
N GLU A 61 -4.06 -3.17 -11.98
CA GLU A 61 -5.45 -2.83 -12.28
C GLU A 61 -6.24 -4.09 -12.65
N THR A 62 -7.43 -4.21 -12.08
CA THR A 62 -8.37 -5.30 -12.33
C THR A 62 -9.71 -4.71 -12.78
N THR A 63 -10.62 -5.56 -13.26
CA THR A 63 -11.97 -5.14 -13.68
C THR A 63 -12.74 -4.39 -12.59
N THR A 64 -12.46 -4.65 -11.32
CA THR A 64 -13.21 -4.14 -10.14
C THR A 64 -12.43 -3.14 -9.30
N GLY A 65 -11.19 -2.81 -9.66
CA GLY A 65 -10.31 -1.94 -8.88
C GLY A 65 -8.85 -2.24 -9.17
N TYR A 66 -8.07 -2.49 -8.13
CA TYR A 66 -6.70 -2.95 -8.26
C TYR A 66 -6.33 -3.89 -7.12
N THR A 67 -5.39 -4.78 -7.39
CA THR A 67 -4.82 -5.73 -6.43
C THR A 67 -3.31 -5.52 -6.32
N VAL A 68 -2.69 -6.13 -5.33
CA VAL A 68 -1.25 -6.05 -5.14
C VAL A 68 -0.50 -6.93 -6.15
N ASN A 69 0.58 -6.38 -6.70
CA ASN A 69 1.55 -7.14 -7.48
C ASN A 69 2.54 -7.83 -6.53
N SER A 70 2.16 -8.99 -5.97
CA SER A 70 3.03 -9.74 -5.06
C SER A 70 4.35 -10.20 -5.69
N ALA A 71 4.43 -10.28 -7.03
CA ALA A 71 5.68 -10.58 -7.75
C ALA A 71 6.73 -9.46 -7.63
N ASN A 72 6.31 -8.26 -7.22
CA ASN A 72 7.17 -7.11 -7.01
C ASN A 72 7.33 -6.77 -5.51
N ARG A 73 7.12 -7.70 -4.57
CA ARG A 73 7.52 -7.44 -3.17
C ARG A 73 9.04 -7.25 -3.13
N CYS A 74 9.49 -6.11 -2.61
CA CYS A 74 10.93 -5.81 -2.53
C CYS A 74 11.58 -6.83 -1.58
N GLY A 75 12.28 -7.82 -2.14
CA GLY A 75 12.99 -8.86 -1.41
C GLY A 75 14.26 -8.34 -0.74
N HIS A 76 14.16 -7.33 0.12
CA HIS A 76 15.32 -6.92 0.91
C HIS A 76 15.49 -7.90 2.07
N HIS A 77 16.20 -8.98 1.79
CA HIS A 77 16.89 -9.79 2.78
C HIS A 77 17.95 -8.90 3.42
N HIS A 78 17.77 -8.54 4.69
CA HIS A 78 18.89 -8.14 5.56
C HIS A 78 19.33 -9.40 6.28
#